data_AF-A0A396HAA2-F1
#
_entry.id   AF-A0A396HAA2-F1
#
_cell.length_a   1.000
_cell.length_b   1.000
_cell.length_c   1.000
_cell.angle_alpha   90.00
_cell.angle_beta   90.00
_cell.angle_gamma   90.00
#
_symmetry.space_group_name_H-M   'P 1'
#
loop_
_entity.id
_entity.type
_entity.pdbx_description
1 polymer ?
#
loop_
_entity_poly.entity_id
_entity_poly.type
_entity_poly.pdbx_seq_one_letter_code
_entity_poly.pdbx_strand_id
1 'polypeptide(L)'
;MPYYLKDCFALFSLYPNDRVFDSFEVTYLWRALGLLPPPIRNQTLKYSAIQLLLELLSISFLQDFIDYGIGFTFKIHDSVHTCAEIVAWEECKRAPYSSEDRFPVFVRHLTFPENKELDKFPIKRSKNVRSILFPNGGIGANSDVFLNACISKCTHLRFLDLSDSTYETLPQSIGKLKHLRYLSLANNRNI
;
A
#
# COMPACT_ATOMS: atom_id res chain seq x y z
N MET A 1 18.31 -12.09 -0.44
CA MET A 1 17.48 -11.29 0.48
C MET A 1 16.94 -12.18 1.59
N PRO A 2 16.94 -11.75 2.86
CA PRO A 2 16.36 -12.52 3.96
C PRO A 2 14.88 -12.84 3.71
N TYR A 3 14.45 -14.07 4.03
CA TYR A 3 13.09 -14.54 3.76
C TYR A 3 12.02 -13.67 4.42
N TYR A 4 12.28 -13.17 5.64
CA TYR A 4 11.34 -12.33 6.39
C TYR A 4 11.11 -10.93 5.76
N LEU A 5 12.02 -10.47 4.89
CA LEU A 5 11.86 -9.20 4.17
C LEU A 5 11.08 -9.35 2.87
N LYS A 6 10.82 -10.58 2.41
CA LYS A 6 10.23 -10.84 1.10
C LYS A 6 8.89 -10.14 0.89
N ASP A 7 8.01 -10.24 1.87
CA ASP A 7 6.67 -9.66 1.76
C ASP A 7 6.73 -8.12 1.85
N CYS A 8 7.55 -7.58 2.75
CA CYS A 8 7.79 -6.13 2.85
C CYS A 8 8.34 -5.55 1.54
N PHE A 9 9.31 -6.26 0.96
CA PHE A 9 9.98 -5.91 -0.27
C PHE A 9 9.06 -5.93 -1.48
N ALA A 10 8.21 -6.96 -1.59
CA ALA A 10 7.25 -7.10 -2.68
C ALA A 10 6.33 -5.87 -2.80
N LEU A 11 5.98 -5.23 -1.68
CA LEU A 11 5.09 -4.06 -1.68
C LEU A 11 5.67 -2.83 -2.38
N PHE A 12 6.99 -2.71 -2.53
CA PHE A 12 7.57 -1.63 -3.34
C PHE A 12 7.13 -1.68 -4.80
N SER A 13 6.76 -2.87 -5.31
CA SER A 13 6.21 -3.04 -6.65
C SER A 13 4.87 -2.30 -6.83
N LEU A 14 4.20 -1.89 -5.75
CA LEU A 14 2.91 -1.19 -5.81
C LEU A 14 3.07 0.30 -6.16
N TYR A 15 4.30 0.79 -6.20
CA TYR A 15 4.64 2.18 -6.47
C TYR A 15 5.32 2.29 -7.84
N PRO A 16 5.25 3.45 -8.51
CA PRO A 16 6.01 3.66 -9.74
C PRO A 16 7.53 3.68 -9.47
N ASN A 17 8.31 3.41 -10.51
CA ASN A 17 9.76 3.64 -10.48
C ASN A 17 10.06 5.10 -10.13
N ASP A 18 11.25 5.33 -9.55
CA ASP A 18 11.74 6.64 -9.10
C ASP A 18 10.90 7.35 -8.02
N ARG A 19 9.87 6.70 -7.46
CA ARG A 19 9.10 7.26 -6.34
C ARG A 19 9.99 7.49 -5.13
N VAL A 20 9.93 8.70 -4.57
CA VAL A 20 10.56 9.06 -3.29
C VAL A 20 9.67 8.64 -2.12
N PHE A 21 10.06 7.62 -1.39
CA PHE A 21 9.34 7.14 -0.21
C PHE A 21 9.65 7.97 1.02
N ASP A 22 8.63 8.22 1.83
CA ASP A 22 8.80 8.62 3.23
C ASP A 22 8.82 7.37 4.12
N SER A 23 9.77 7.33 5.07
CA SER A 23 9.93 6.19 5.99
C SER A 23 8.67 5.86 6.81
N PHE A 24 7.83 6.85 7.15
CA PHE A 24 6.60 6.62 7.89
C PHE A 24 5.52 6.02 7.02
N GLU A 25 5.38 6.46 5.77
CA GLU A 25 4.44 5.88 4.80
C GLU A 25 4.62 4.35 4.71
N VAL A 26 5.85 3.92 4.49
CA VAL A 26 6.21 2.49 4.39
C VAL A 26 5.99 1.77 5.73
N THR A 27 6.33 2.42 6.84
CA THR A 27 6.09 1.88 8.18
C THR A 27 4.60 1.63 8.44
N TYR A 28 3.73 2.56 8.06
CA TYR A 28 2.28 2.40 8.24
C TYR A 28 1.72 1.26 7.39
N LEU A 29 2.17 1.12 6.15
CA LEU A 29 1.78 0.04 5.27
C LEU A 29 2.18 -1.32 5.84
N TRP A 30 3.46 -1.51 6.18
CA TRP A 30 3.97 -2.78 6.73
C TRP A 30 3.29 -3.14 8.06
N ARG A 31 3.05 -2.14 8.91
CA ARG A 31 2.33 -2.32 10.17
C ARG A 31 0.89 -2.76 9.94
N ALA A 32 0.15 -2.06 9.08
CA ALA A 32 -1.25 -2.37 8.80
C ALA A 32 -1.42 -3.79 8.26
N LEU A 33 -0.48 -4.22 7.42
CA LEU A 33 -0.47 -5.56 6.85
C LEU A 33 0.00 -6.64 7.84
N GLY A 34 0.64 -6.25 8.94
CA GLY A 34 1.14 -7.16 9.98
C GLY A 34 2.45 -7.84 9.59
N LEU A 35 3.28 -7.17 8.81
CA LEU A 35 4.58 -7.68 8.33
C LEU A 35 5.73 -7.37 9.30
N LEU A 36 5.49 -6.51 10.28
CA LEU A 36 6.50 -6.14 11.28
C LEU A 36 6.48 -7.14 12.44
N PRO A 37 7.66 -7.51 12.98
CA PRO A 37 7.73 -8.31 14.19
C PRO A 37 7.04 -7.60 15.37
N PRO A 38 6.51 -8.36 16.35
CA PRO A 38 5.94 -7.77 17.55
C PRO A 38 7.02 -6.97 18.29
N PRO A 39 6.66 -5.86 18.96
CA PRO A 39 7.62 -5.06 19.68
C PRO A 39 8.22 -5.89 20.82
N ILE A 40 9.54 -5.97 20.85
CA ILE A 40 10.26 -6.47 22.03
C ILE A 40 10.01 -5.47 23.16
N ARG A 41 9.72 -5.96 24.38
CA ARG A 41 9.39 -5.11 25.55
C ARG A 41 10.34 -3.89 25.62
N ASN A 42 9.76 -2.70 25.73
CA ASN A 42 10.42 -1.38 25.79
C ASN A 42 10.93 -0.78 24.46
N GLN A 43 10.72 -1.41 23.29
CA GLN A 43 10.93 -0.76 22.00
C GLN A 43 9.62 -0.20 21.43
N THR A 44 9.66 1.06 21.01
CA THR A 44 8.54 1.69 20.28
C THR A 44 8.36 1.01 18.93
N LEU A 45 7.11 0.78 18.51
CA LEU A 45 6.78 0.07 17.27
C LEU A 45 7.36 0.68 15.98
N LYS A 46 7.74 1.98 16.02
CA LYS A 46 8.45 2.65 14.91
C LYS A 46 9.83 2.03 14.64
N TYR A 47 10.51 1.53 15.67
CA TYR A 47 11.87 1.03 15.54
C TYR A 47 11.96 -0.23 14.67
N SER A 48 10.91 -1.07 14.65
CA SER A 48 10.95 -2.32 13.88
C SER A 48 10.93 -2.10 12.36
N ALA A 49 10.12 -1.18 11.84
CA ALA A 49 10.10 -0.89 10.40
C ALA A 49 11.35 -0.13 9.96
N ILE A 50 11.79 0.84 10.76
CA ILE A 50 13.01 1.60 10.51
C ILE A 50 14.22 0.66 10.44
N GLN A 51 14.33 -0.30 11.37
CA GLN A 51 15.41 -1.27 11.35
C GLN A 51 15.44 -2.08 10.04
N LEU A 52 14.28 -2.56 9.57
CA LEU A 52 14.17 -3.28 8.31
C LEU A 52 14.55 -2.40 7.10
N LEU A 53 14.17 -1.12 7.12
CA LEU A 53 14.57 -0.16 6.08
C LEU A 53 16.08 0.10 6.10
N LEU A 54 16.70 0.20 7.28
CA LEU A 54 18.14 0.35 7.43
C LEU A 54 18.90 -0.93 7.00
N GLU A 55 18.31 -2.11 7.20
CA GLU A 55 18.85 -3.36 6.62
C GLU A 55 18.83 -3.32 5.09
N LEU A 56 17.72 -2.86 4.47
CA LEU A 56 17.65 -2.68 3.02
C LEU A 56 18.67 -1.63 2.53
N LEU A 57 18.88 -0.55 3.29
CA LEU A 57 19.93 0.43 3.00
C LEU A 57 21.33 -0.21 3.03
N SER A 58 21.61 -1.05 4.03
CA SER A 58 22.92 -1.69 4.23
C SER A 58 23.34 -2.63 3.08
N ILE A 59 22.35 -3.15 2.33
CA ILE A 59 22.58 -3.98 1.14
C ILE A 59 22.40 -3.20 -0.18
N SER A 60 22.42 -1.87 -0.10
CA SER A 60 22.31 -0.96 -1.25
C SER A 60 21.02 -1.08 -2.05
N PHE A 61 19.90 -1.48 -1.42
CA PHE A 61 18.60 -1.54 -2.09
C PHE A 61 17.92 -0.17 -2.18
N LEU A 62 18.31 0.75 -1.30
CA LEU A 62 17.82 2.12 -1.25
C LEU A 62 18.84 3.08 -1.88
N GLN A 63 18.36 4.07 -2.62
CA GLN A 63 19.15 5.16 -3.20
C GLN A 63 18.55 6.52 -2.80
N ASP A 64 19.24 7.63 -3.08
CA ASP A 64 18.80 8.99 -2.74
C ASP A 64 18.35 9.14 -1.26
N PHE A 65 19.08 8.48 -0.35
CA PHE A 65 18.75 8.45 1.06
C PHE A 65 19.07 9.79 1.73
N ILE A 66 18.06 10.39 2.37
CA ILE A 66 18.19 11.66 3.11
C ILE A 66 17.59 11.48 4.50
N ASP A 67 18.40 11.64 5.54
CA ASP A 67 17.99 11.56 6.95
C ASP A 67 17.67 12.94 7.52
N TYR A 68 16.48 13.10 8.11
CA TYR A 68 16.01 14.31 8.76
C TYR A 68 16.00 14.18 10.30
N GLY A 69 16.59 13.12 10.84
CA GLY A 69 16.72 12.84 12.28
C GLY A 69 15.48 12.21 12.91
N ILE A 70 14.28 12.65 12.52
CA ILE A 70 13.01 12.06 12.98
C ILE A 70 12.48 10.97 12.03
N GLY A 71 12.99 10.93 10.81
CA GLY A 71 12.61 10.04 9.72
C GLY A 71 13.49 10.34 8.51
N PHE A 72 13.36 9.56 7.45
CA PHE A 72 14.16 9.71 6.23
C PHE A 72 13.33 9.47 4.98
N THR A 73 13.83 10.01 3.87
CA THR A 73 13.33 9.72 2.52
C THR A 73 14.34 8.92 1.73
N PHE A 74 13.85 8.11 0.80
CA PHE A 74 14.69 7.28 -0.07
C PHE A 74 13.95 6.92 -1.35
N LYS A 75 14.67 6.40 -2.34
CA LYS A 75 14.10 5.71 -3.50
C LYS A 75 14.54 4.25 -3.48
N ILE A 76 13.83 3.41 -4.21
CA ILE A 76 14.26 2.05 -4.51
C ILE A 76 15.07 2.10 -5.81
N HIS A 77 16.19 1.39 -5.85
CA HIS A 77 16.99 1.28 -7.07
C HIS A 77 16.20 0.54 -8.16
N ASP A 78 16.28 0.95 -9.44
CA ASP A 78 15.41 0.43 -10.51
C ASP A 78 15.50 -1.09 -10.70
N SER A 79 16.71 -1.64 -10.62
CA SER A 79 16.94 -3.09 -10.69
C SER A 79 16.27 -3.83 -9.52
N VAL A 80 16.27 -3.20 -8.34
CA VAL A 80 15.67 -3.73 -7.12
C VAL A 80 14.14 -3.63 -7.20
N HIS A 81 13.60 -2.55 -7.76
CA HIS A 81 12.17 -2.44 -8.04
C HIS A 81 11.71 -3.51 -9.03
N THR A 82 12.46 -3.73 -10.11
CA THR A 82 12.20 -4.82 -11.06
C THR A 82 12.16 -6.19 -10.36
N CYS A 83 13.09 -6.43 -9.43
CA CYS A 83 13.04 -7.64 -8.59
C CYS A 83 11.78 -7.70 -7.72
N ALA A 84 11.33 -6.59 -7.15
CA ALA A 84 10.10 -6.54 -6.37
C ALA A 84 8.88 -6.90 -7.23
N GLU A 85 8.80 -6.42 -8.48
CA GLU A 85 7.72 -6.79 -9.42
C GLU A 85 7.68 -8.30 -9.70
N ILE A 86 8.85 -8.94 -9.86
CA ILE A 86 8.95 -10.40 -10.06
C ILE A 86 8.49 -11.14 -8.79
N VAL A 87 8.93 -10.69 -7.61
CA VAL A 87 8.56 -11.31 -6.33
C VAL A 87 7.06 -11.17 -6.05
N ALA A 88 6.48 -10.05 -6.46
CA ALA A 88 5.11 -9.67 -6.14
C ALA A 88 4.06 -10.17 -7.15
N TRP A 89 4.47 -10.91 -8.19
CA TRP A 89 3.67 -11.12 -9.40
C TRP A 89 2.25 -11.70 -9.17
N GLU A 90 2.06 -12.54 -8.14
CA GLU A 90 0.76 -13.14 -7.81
C GLU A 90 -0.07 -12.31 -6.84
N GLU A 91 0.58 -11.64 -5.89
CA GLU A 91 -0.09 -11.00 -4.75
C GLU A 91 -0.33 -9.49 -4.95
N CYS A 92 0.48 -8.81 -5.77
CA CYS A 92 0.38 -7.37 -6.04
C CYS A 92 -0.05 -7.09 -7.49
N LYS A 93 -1.02 -6.20 -7.69
CA LYS A 93 -1.47 -5.79 -9.03
C LYS A 93 -1.67 -4.29 -9.15
N ARG A 94 -1.20 -3.72 -10.27
CA ARG A 94 -1.33 -2.32 -10.65
C ARG A 94 -2.45 -2.15 -11.68
N ALA A 95 -3.31 -1.16 -11.49
CA ALA A 95 -4.36 -0.80 -12.44
C ALA A 95 -3.76 -0.22 -13.76
N PRO A 96 -4.49 -0.22 -14.90
CA PRO A 96 -5.89 -0.61 -15.07
C PRO A 96 -6.10 -2.13 -14.99
N TYR A 97 -7.27 -2.55 -14.49
CA TYR A 97 -7.67 -3.94 -14.48
C TYR A 97 -8.67 -4.17 -15.61
N SER A 98 -8.33 -5.02 -16.59
CA SER A 98 -9.32 -5.39 -17.59
C SER A 98 -10.37 -6.32 -16.96
N SER A 99 -11.64 -6.18 -17.36
CA SER A 99 -12.71 -7.08 -16.91
C SER A 99 -12.53 -8.52 -17.39
N GLU A 100 -11.66 -8.73 -18.39
CA GLU A 100 -11.32 -10.02 -19.00
C GLU A 100 -10.05 -10.64 -18.40
N ASP A 101 -9.22 -9.86 -17.71
CA ASP A 101 -8.08 -10.39 -16.99
C ASP A 101 -8.60 -11.36 -15.93
N ARG A 102 -8.07 -12.58 -15.96
CA ARG A 102 -8.25 -13.56 -14.89
C ARG A 102 -7.63 -12.97 -13.63
N PHE A 103 -8.39 -12.16 -12.89
CA PHE A 103 -7.95 -11.56 -11.65
C PHE A 103 -7.50 -12.70 -10.73
N PRO A 104 -6.18 -12.84 -10.47
CA PRO A 104 -5.66 -14.02 -9.82
C PRO A 104 -6.33 -14.18 -8.46
N VAL A 105 -6.65 -15.42 -8.10
CA VAL A 105 -7.30 -15.73 -6.82
C VAL A 105 -6.46 -15.25 -5.61
N PHE A 106 -5.17 -15.04 -5.84
CA PHE A 106 -4.17 -14.70 -4.82
C PHE A 106 -3.89 -13.20 -4.65
N VAL A 107 -4.53 -12.31 -5.43
CA VAL A 107 -4.25 -10.87 -5.31
C VAL A 107 -4.69 -10.36 -3.93
N ARG A 108 -3.73 -9.75 -3.22
CA ARG A 108 -3.89 -9.17 -1.88
C ARG A 108 -3.64 -7.68 -1.87
N HIS A 109 -2.88 -7.15 -2.81
CA HIS A 109 -2.44 -5.76 -2.77
C HIS A 109 -2.71 -5.10 -4.11
N LEU A 110 -3.44 -4.00 -4.07
CA LEU A 110 -3.88 -3.26 -5.25
C LEU A 110 -3.36 -1.83 -5.19
N THR A 111 -2.97 -1.33 -6.35
CA THR A 111 -2.50 0.04 -6.52
C THR A 111 -3.15 0.67 -7.75
N PHE A 112 -3.56 1.93 -7.61
CA PHE A 112 -4.20 2.73 -8.65
C PHE A 112 -3.35 3.98 -8.92
N PRO A 113 -2.40 3.92 -9.86
CA PRO A 113 -1.58 5.09 -10.23
C PRO A 113 -2.40 6.24 -10.84
N GLU A 114 -3.58 5.93 -11.36
CA GLU A 114 -4.53 6.87 -11.95
C GLU A 114 -5.93 6.58 -11.38
N ASN A 115 -6.77 7.61 -11.30
CA ASN A 115 -8.17 7.48 -10.86
C ASN A 115 -9.14 7.23 -12.04
N LYS A 116 -8.65 6.56 -13.09
CA LYS A 116 -9.44 6.19 -14.25
C LYS A 116 -10.06 4.82 -14.05
N GLU A 117 -11.28 4.66 -14.53
CA GLU A 117 -12.00 3.38 -14.59
C GLU A 117 -12.18 2.67 -13.23
N LEU A 118 -12.18 3.41 -12.11
CA LEU A 118 -12.41 2.84 -10.78
C LEU A 118 -13.74 2.08 -10.67
N ASP A 119 -14.75 2.49 -11.44
CA ASP A 119 -16.05 1.81 -11.52
C ASP A 119 -15.97 0.39 -12.07
N LYS A 120 -14.90 0.07 -12.82
CA LYS A 120 -14.64 -1.28 -13.36
C LYS A 120 -13.94 -2.20 -12.37
N PHE A 121 -13.69 -1.74 -11.15
CA PHE A 121 -13.03 -2.51 -10.10
C PHE A 121 -13.62 -3.93 -9.98
N PRO A 122 -12.80 -5.00 -9.98
CA PRO A 122 -13.29 -6.38 -10.03
C PRO A 122 -13.91 -6.84 -8.70
N ILE A 123 -15.17 -6.44 -8.49
CA ILE A 123 -16.02 -6.66 -7.31
C ILE A 123 -16.12 -8.15 -6.91
N LYS A 124 -16.08 -9.07 -7.89
CA LYS A 124 -16.38 -10.49 -7.68
C LYS A 124 -15.24 -11.30 -7.03
N ARG A 125 -13.99 -10.81 -7.05
CA ARG A 125 -12.81 -11.60 -6.61
C ARG A 125 -11.92 -10.87 -5.59
N SER A 126 -12.41 -9.78 -4.98
CA SER A 126 -11.64 -8.92 -4.09
C SER A 126 -11.65 -9.32 -2.61
N LYS A 127 -12.23 -10.48 -2.24
CA LYS A 127 -12.31 -10.92 -0.82
C LYS A 127 -10.93 -11.03 -0.16
N ASN A 128 -9.90 -11.38 -0.92
CA ASN A 128 -8.54 -11.57 -0.42
C ASN A 128 -7.72 -10.27 -0.38
N VAL A 129 -8.25 -9.17 -0.88
CA VAL A 129 -7.57 -7.86 -0.89
C VAL A 129 -7.39 -7.37 0.55
N ARG A 130 -6.15 -7.02 0.87
CA ARG A 130 -5.65 -6.53 2.17
C ARG A 130 -5.16 -5.09 2.09
N SER A 131 -4.67 -4.63 0.94
CA SER A 131 -4.37 -3.20 0.73
C SER A 131 -4.90 -2.68 -0.60
N ILE A 132 -5.34 -1.42 -0.56
CA ILE A 132 -5.67 -0.60 -1.72
C ILE A 132 -4.95 0.73 -1.52
N LEU A 133 -4.16 1.16 -2.51
CA LEU A 133 -3.36 2.38 -2.43
C LEU A 133 -3.39 3.21 -3.71
N PHE A 134 -3.13 4.52 -3.55
CA PHE A 134 -3.01 5.49 -4.62
C PHE A 134 -1.61 6.13 -4.54
N PRO A 135 -0.61 5.61 -5.26
CA PRO A 135 0.80 5.88 -4.97
C PRO A 135 1.27 7.27 -5.43
N ASN A 136 0.45 7.98 -6.20
CA ASN A 136 0.77 9.25 -6.85
C ASN A 136 0.03 10.38 -6.14
N GLY A 137 0.77 11.35 -5.60
CA GLY A 137 0.17 12.50 -4.93
C GLY A 137 -0.77 13.30 -5.84
N GLY A 138 -1.89 13.75 -5.28
CA GLY A 138 -2.93 14.46 -6.03
C GLY A 138 -3.85 13.55 -6.86
N ILE A 139 -3.64 12.23 -6.82
CA ILE A 139 -4.50 11.23 -7.45
C ILE A 139 -5.12 10.38 -6.35
N GLY A 140 -6.36 10.66 -5.99
CA GLY A 140 -7.15 9.82 -5.08
C GLY A 140 -8.38 9.22 -5.75
N ALA A 141 -9.15 8.45 -4.99
CA ALA A 141 -10.38 7.87 -5.45
C ALA A 141 -11.46 8.95 -5.68
N ASN A 142 -12.20 8.81 -6.77
CA ASN A 142 -13.22 9.78 -7.20
C ASN A 142 -14.57 9.12 -7.55
N SER A 143 -14.78 7.88 -7.09
CA SER A 143 -15.98 7.11 -7.40
C SER A 143 -16.60 6.52 -6.14
N ASP A 144 -17.86 6.84 -5.90
CA ASP A 144 -18.65 6.23 -4.82
C ASP A 144 -18.93 4.75 -5.08
N VAL A 145 -19.08 4.36 -6.35
CA VAL A 145 -19.28 2.96 -6.75
C VAL A 145 -18.06 2.14 -6.33
N PHE A 146 -16.85 2.65 -6.58
CA PHE A 146 -15.60 2.06 -6.16
C PHE A 146 -15.51 1.92 -4.64
N LEU A 147 -15.75 3.00 -3.90
CA LEU A 147 -15.65 2.98 -2.43
C LEU A 147 -16.64 1.99 -1.81
N ASN A 148 -17.89 2.00 -2.28
CA ASN A 148 -18.91 1.05 -1.82
C ASN A 148 -18.55 -0.41 -2.18
N ALA A 149 -17.93 -0.64 -3.34
CA ALA A 149 -17.43 -1.97 -3.72
C ALA A 149 -16.28 -2.42 -2.81
N CYS A 150 -15.33 -1.53 -2.51
CA CYS A 150 -14.23 -1.79 -1.58
C CYS A 150 -14.76 -2.18 -0.20
N ILE A 151 -15.69 -1.39 0.35
CA ILE A 151 -16.27 -1.62 1.68
C ILE A 151 -17.06 -2.94 1.73
N SER A 152 -17.86 -3.22 0.71
CA SER A 152 -18.76 -4.38 0.72
C SER A 152 -18.08 -5.71 0.36
N LYS A 153 -16.95 -5.70 -0.35
CA LYS A 153 -16.31 -6.92 -0.88
C LYS A 153 -14.92 -7.21 -0.32
N CYS A 154 -14.12 -6.19 -0.03
CA CYS A 154 -12.78 -6.36 0.52
C CYS A 154 -12.83 -6.62 2.02
N THR A 155 -13.45 -7.73 2.43
CA THR A 155 -13.72 -8.02 3.86
C THR A 155 -12.44 -8.20 4.70
N HIS A 156 -11.30 -8.52 4.08
CA HIS A 156 -9.99 -8.63 4.75
C HIS A 156 -9.12 -7.38 4.61
N LEU A 157 -9.67 -6.26 4.14
CA LEU A 157 -8.93 -5.02 3.93
C LEU A 157 -8.33 -4.54 5.25
N ARG A 158 -7.02 -4.24 5.25
CA ARG A 158 -6.24 -3.77 6.40
C ARG A 158 -5.67 -2.37 6.17
N PHE A 159 -5.33 -2.03 4.94
CA PHE A 159 -4.82 -0.73 4.56
C PHE A 159 -5.69 -0.16 3.44
N LEU A 160 -6.26 1.02 3.66
CA LEU A 160 -7.02 1.73 2.64
C LEU A 160 -6.48 3.15 2.54
N ASP A 161 -5.99 3.51 1.36
CA ASP A 161 -5.63 4.87 1.04
C ASP A 161 -6.80 5.57 0.35
N LEU A 162 -7.28 6.66 0.95
CA LEU A 162 -8.19 7.60 0.34
C LEU A 162 -7.61 9.02 0.38
N SER A 163 -6.28 9.19 0.44
CA SER A 163 -5.71 10.53 0.30
C SER A 163 -6.05 11.14 -1.06
N ASP A 164 -6.07 12.47 -1.12
CA ASP A 164 -6.33 13.23 -2.36
C ASP A 164 -7.64 12.81 -3.08
N SER A 165 -8.60 12.25 -2.35
CA SER A 165 -9.87 11.78 -2.91
C SER A 165 -10.88 12.92 -3.00
N THR A 166 -11.94 12.73 -3.79
CA THR A 166 -12.95 13.78 -4.02
C THR A 166 -14.18 13.63 -3.12
N TYR A 167 -14.15 12.74 -2.13
CA TYR A 167 -15.30 12.48 -1.28
C TYR A 167 -15.58 13.66 -0.36
N GLU A 168 -16.86 13.97 -0.15
CA GLU A 168 -17.31 14.95 0.85
C GLU A 168 -17.65 14.28 2.18
N THR A 169 -18.05 13.01 2.16
CA THR A 169 -18.28 12.24 3.38
C THR A 169 -17.88 10.80 3.16
N LEU A 170 -17.51 10.11 4.24
CA LEU A 170 -17.35 8.67 4.20
C LEU A 170 -18.71 7.99 4.46
N PRO A 171 -19.07 6.95 3.69
CA PRO A 171 -20.28 6.20 3.96
C PRO A 171 -20.17 5.54 5.35
N GLN A 172 -21.25 5.56 6.14
CA GLN A 172 -21.28 4.96 7.47
C GLN A 172 -20.87 3.47 7.47
N SER A 173 -21.03 2.79 6.33
CA SER A 173 -20.61 1.41 6.10
C SER A 173 -19.10 1.21 6.19
N ILE A 174 -18.26 2.25 6.15
CA ILE A 174 -16.80 2.16 6.32
C ILE A 174 -16.44 1.45 7.63
N GLY A 175 -17.23 1.64 8.69
CA GLY A 175 -17.06 0.97 9.98
C GLY A 175 -17.27 -0.55 9.95
N LYS A 176 -17.82 -1.11 8.85
CA LYS A 176 -17.97 -2.56 8.65
C LYS A 176 -16.64 -3.26 8.31
N LEU A 177 -15.61 -2.51 7.93
CA LEU A 177 -14.26 -3.02 7.64
C LEU A 177 -13.52 -3.41 8.94
N LYS A 178 -13.93 -4.52 9.57
CA LYS A 178 -13.41 -4.98 10.88
C LYS A 178 -11.89 -5.22 10.92
N HIS A 179 -11.29 -5.50 9.77
CA HIS A 179 -9.85 -5.76 9.64
C HIS A 179 -9.04 -4.52 9.29
N LEU A 180 -9.67 -3.37 9.04
CA LEU A 180 -8.96 -2.15 8.72
C LEU A 180 -8.06 -1.75 9.90
N ARG A 181 -6.81 -1.41 9.59
CA ARG A 181 -5.77 -1.01 10.55
C ARG A 181 -5.18 0.35 10.21
N TYR A 182 -5.30 0.77 8.96
CA TYR A 182 -4.88 2.08 8.51
C TYR A 182 -5.86 2.60 7.45
N LEU A 183 -6.28 3.84 7.64
CA LEU A 183 -7.11 4.61 6.72
C LEU A 183 -6.43 5.96 6.52
N SER A 184 -5.92 6.22 5.31
CA SER A 184 -5.42 7.54 4.96
C SER A 184 -6.58 8.41 4.50
N LEU A 185 -6.72 9.59 5.09
CA LEU A 185 -7.61 10.66 4.64
C LEU A 185 -6.82 11.94 4.36
N ALA A 186 -5.50 11.83 4.17
CA ALA A 186 -4.64 12.98 3.96
C ALA A 186 -5.09 13.81 2.75
N ASN A 187 -4.94 15.13 2.83
CA ASN A 187 -5.27 16.07 1.75
C ASN A 187 -6.73 16.08 1.26
N ASN A 188 -7.67 15.49 2.02
CA ASN A 188 -9.10 15.67 1.77
C ASN A 188 -9.59 16.89 2.55
N ARG A 189 -10.04 17.94 1.85
CA ARG A 189 -10.53 19.17 2.50
C ARG A 189 -11.99 19.10 2.95
N ASN A 190 -12.73 18.16 2.37
CA ASN A 190 -14.19 18.11 2.50
C ASN A 190 -14.68 17.00 3.44
N ILE A 191 -13.81 16.05 3.83
CA ILE A 191 -14.13 14.89 4.69
C ILE A 191 -14.00 15.26 6.18
#